data_AF-A0A949XXR2-F1
#
_entry.id   AF-A0A949XXR2-F1
#
_cell.length_a   1.000
_cell.length_b   1.000
_cell.length_c   1.000
_cell.angle_alpha   90.00
_cell.angle_beta   90.00
_cell.angle_gamma   90.00
#
_symmetry.space_group_name_H-M   'P 1'
#
loop_
_entity.id
_entity.type
_entity.pdbx_description
1 polymer ?
#
loop_
_entity_poly.entity_id
_entity_poly.type
_entity_poly.pdbx_seq_one_letter_code
_entity_poly.pdbx_strand_id
1 'polypeptide(L)'
;MPTKEHERIREFRDDVTGWRRWGPYVSDRAWATVREDYSADGNAWEYLPHELARSKAYRWGEDGIAAICDRYQLLVFAPAFWNGRDPILKERYFGVGAPEGNHGEDVKEYYYYVDNTPTHSYMKCVYKYPQREFPYAKLVEENRRRGGHDLEYELMDTGIFDDDRYFDIVIEYAKVTPEDIVIRIEAINRGREPAALHVLPHLWFRNTWSWGRTPGPEPKIAPGPVGPSFLSLVTDDS
;
A
#
# COMPACT_ATOMS: atom_id res chain seq x y z
N MET A 1 8.61 32.66 13.73
CA MET A 1 7.27 32.85 13.14
C MET A 1 6.59 31.48 13.13
N PRO A 2 5.33 31.33 13.60
CA PRO A 2 4.59 30.09 13.45
C PRO A 2 4.40 29.78 11.95
N THR A 3 4.66 28.53 11.55
CA THR A 3 4.36 28.05 10.20
C THR A 3 2.88 27.68 10.08
N LYS A 4 2.39 27.47 8.84
CA LYS A 4 1.04 26.93 8.61
C LYS A 4 0.79 25.62 9.36
N GLU A 5 1.82 24.78 9.48
CA GLU A 5 1.71 23.54 10.24
C GLU A 5 1.51 23.78 11.74
N HIS A 6 2.13 24.80 12.33
CA HIS A 6 1.87 25.18 13.72
C HIS A 6 0.42 25.64 13.92
N GLU A 7 -0.19 26.30 12.93
CA GLU A 7 -1.61 26.68 12.97
C GLU A 7 -2.50 25.44 12.95
N ARG A 8 -2.28 24.50 12.01
CA ARG A 8 -3.03 23.25 11.91
C ARG A 8 -2.94 22.37 13.16
N ILE A 9 -1.75 22.29 13.77
CA ILE A 9 -1.56 21.54 15.03
C ILE A 9 -2.36 22.17 16.17
N ARG A 10 -2.50 23.51 16.21
CA ARG A 10 -3.31 24.20 17.23
C ARG A 10 -4.81 24.01 17.02
N GLU A 11 -5.24 23.73 15.78
CA GLU A 11 -6.63 23.38 15.45
C GLU A 11 -6.99 21.94 15.88
N PHE A 12 -5.99 21.14 16.29
CA PHE A 12 -6.22 19.76 16.70
C PHE A 12 -7.17 19.68 17.90
N ARG A 13 -8.28 18.97 17.71
CA ARG A 13 -9.26 18.66 18.76
C ARG A 13 -9.32 17.16 19.04
N ASP A 14 -9.27 16.35 18.00
CA ASP A 14 -9.25 14.89 18.05
C ASP A 14 -8.69 14.31 16.73
N ASP A 15 -8.51 12.99 16.68
CA ASP A 15 -7.96 12.28 15.51
C ASP A 15 -9.00 11.98 14.42
N VAL A 16 -10.29 12.29 14.63
CA VAL A 16 -11.39 11.91 13.73
C VAL A 16 -11.97 13.09 12.96
N THR A 17 -11.74 14.30 13.47
CA THR A 17 -12.14 15.57 12.86
C THR A 17 -10.90 16.35 12.41
N GLY A 18 -11.05 17.15 11.36
CA GLY A 18 -9.98 18.01 10.89
C GLY A 18 -8.83 17.25 10.23
N TRP A 19 -7.63 17.82 10.30
CA TRP A 19 -6.51 17.44 9.42
C TRP A 19 -6.08 15.96 9.54
N ARG A 20 -6.24 15.32 10.70
CA ARG A 20 -5.88 13.91 10.91
C ARG A 20 -6.99 12.91 10.56
N ARG A 21 -8.14 13.37 10.07
CA ARG A 21 -9.19 12.45 9.62
C ARG A 21 -8.66 11.49 8.55
N TRP A 22 -7.90 12.00 7.59
CA TRP A 22 -7.28 11.20 6.53
C TRP A 22 -5.77 11.08 6.77
N GLY A 23 -5.19 9.92 6.54
CA GLY A 23 -3.76 9.73 6.73
C GLY A 23 -3.28 8.33 6.35
N PRO A 24 -1.98 8.05 6.57
CA PRO A 24 -1.36 6.78 6.24
C PRO A 24 -1.63 5.77 7.37
N TYR A 25 -2.91 5.52 7.66
CA TYR A 25 -3.33 4.62 8.75
C TYR A 25 -3.45 3.16 8.28
N VAL A 26 -2.89 2.83 7.13
CA VAL A 26 -2.76 1.46 6.62
C VAL A 26 -1.40 0.87 6.93
N SER A 27 -1.31 -0.45 6.83
CA SER A 27 -0.02 -1.14 6.78
C SER A 27 0.52 -1.19 5.35
N ASP A 28 1.84 -1.36 5.23
CA ASP A 28 2.48 -1.63 3.94
C ASP A 28 2.09 -3.02 3.38
N ARG A 29 1.89 -3.98 4.30
CA ARG A 29 1.40 -5.34 4.06
C ARG A 29 0.77 -5.90 5.36
N ALA A 30 -0.27 -6.71 5.22
CA ALA A 30 -0.97 -7.33 6.37
C ALA A 30 -1.23 -8.84 6.24
N TRP A 31 -0.71 -9.50 5.19
CA TRP A 31 -0.74 -10.96 5.06
C TRP A 31 0.25 -11.64 6.03
N ALA A 32 0.04 -12.93 6.31
CA ALA A 32 0.77 -13.71 7.32
C ALA A 32 0.77 -13.07 8.74
N THR A 33 -0.34 -12.43 9.13
CA THR A 33 -0.48 -11.83 10.46
C THR A 33 -1.58 -12.49 11.28
N VAL A 34 -1.40 -12.49 12.61
CA VAL A 34 -2.36 -13.02 13.59
C VAL A 34 -3.74 -12.39 13.46
N ARG A 35 -3.84 -11.17 12.91
CA ARG A 35 -5.12 -10.45 12.78
C ARG A 35 -6.07 -11.14 11.81
N GLU A 36 -5.57 -11.64 10.69
CA GLU A 36 -6.39 -12.31 9.67
C GLU A 36 -6.31 -13.83 9.72
N ASP A 37 -5.86 -14.38 10.86
CA ASP A 37 -5.83 -15.82 11.11
C ASP A 37 -7.20 -16.33 11.54
N TYR A 38 -7.78 -17.22 10.73
CA TYR A 38 -8.97 -17.98 11.09
C TYR A 38 -8.72 -19.50 10.95
N SER A 39 -7.46 -19.91 11.01
CA SER A 39 -7.05 -21.31 11.02
C SER A 39 -7.54 -22.02 12.29
N ALA A 40 -7.78 -23.33 12.19
CA ALA A 40 -8.21 -24.13 13.34
C ALA A 40 -7.06 -24.43 14.32
N ASP A 41 -5.82 -24.33 13.84
CA ASP A 41 -4.58 -24.68 14.54
C ASP A 41 -3.74 -23.46 14.98
N GLY A 42 -4.16 -22.24 14.63
CA GLY A 42 -3.47 -21.00 14.98
C GLY A 42 -2.24 -20.71 14.13
N ASN A 43 -2.17 -21.28 12.91
CA ASN A 43 -1.09 -21.04 11.96
C ASN A 43 -1.31 -19.75 11.16
N ALA A 44 -1.17 -18.62 11.86
CA ALA A 44 -1.33 -17.28 11.28
C ALA A 44 -0.39 -17.00 10.09
N TRP A 45 0.78 -17.64 10.06
CA TRP A 45 1.81 -17.38 9.06
C TRP A 45 1.46 -17.96 7.69
N GLU A 46 0.77 -19.10 7.66
CA GLU A 46 0.44 -19.79 6.40
C GLU A 46 -1.04 -19.71 6.05
N TYR A 47 -1.92 -19.31 6.97
CA TYR A 47 -3.37 -19.22 6.73
C TYR A 47 -3.73 -18.17 5.67
N LEU A 48 -3.11 -16.99 5.73
CA LEU A 48 -3.31 -15.91 4.75
C LEU A 48 -1.98 -15.59 4.04
N PRO A 49 -1.60 -16.36 3.01
CA PRO A 49 -0.40 -16.09 2.22
C PRO A 49 -0.63 -14.91 1.27
N HIS A 50 0.46 -14.40 0.70
CA HIS A 50 0.44 -13.31 -0.30
C HIS A 50 -0.48 -13.58 -1.51
N GLU A 51 -0.70 -14.84 -1.88
CA GLU A 51 -1.59 -15.21 -2.99
C GLU A 51 -3.07 -14.97 -2.67
N LEU A 52 -3.46 -15.15 -1.41
CA LEU A 52 -4.82 -14.84 -0.95
C LEU A 52 -4.98 -13.36 -0.61
N ALA A 53 -3.91 -12.73 -0.10
CA ALA A 53 -3.84 -11.31 0.25
C ALA A 53 -4.41 -10.39 -0.84
N ARG A 54 -4.11 -10.69 -2.11
CA ARG A 54 -4.55 -9.91 -3.29
C ARG A 54 -5.99 -10.14 -3.74
N SER A 55 -6.67 -11.09 -3.14
CA SER A 55 -8.00 -11.53 -3.58
C SER A 55 -8.99 -11.55 -2.42
N LYS A 56 -8.63 -10.97 -1.26
CA LYS A 56 -9.42 -10.99 -0.03
C LYS A 56 -9.60 -9.58 0.50
N ALA A 57 -10.84 -9.23 0.86
CA ALA A 57 -11.11 -8.01 1.62
C ALA A 57 -10.84 -8.26 3.11
N TYR A 58 -10.00 -7.45 3.74
CA TYR A 58 -9.55 -7.67 5.11
C TYR A 58 -10.57 -7.13 6.10
N ARG A 59 -10.61 -7.72 7.29
CA ARG A 59 -11.51 -7.32 8.37
C ARG A 59 -10.85 -6.35 9.33
N TRP A 60 -9.63 -6.66 9.75
CA TRP A 60 -9.01 -6.02 10.92
C TRP A 60 -8.13 -4.82 10.58
N GLY A 61 -7.72 -4.70 9.33
CA GLY A 61 -7.01 -3.53 8.81
C GLY A 61 -6.59 -3.75 7.38
N GLU A 62 -6.48 -2.67 6.62
CA GLU A 62 -6.12 -2.72 5.20
C GLU A 62 -4.62 -2.47 4.99
N ASP A 63 -4.14 -2.84 3.80
CA ASP A 63 -2.78 -2.61 3.33
C ASP A 63 -2.73 -1.95 1.94
N GLY A 64 -1.62 -1.31 1.61
CA GLY A 64 -1.41 -0.78 0.26
C GLY A 64 -0.19 0.13 0.12
N ILE A 65 0.38 0.18 -1.10
CA ILE A 65 1.57 0.99 -1.41
C ILE A 65 1.25 2.47 -1.22
N ALA A 66 1.87 3.10 -0.22
CA ALA A 66 1.68 4.52 0.10
C ALA A 66 0.19 4.91 0.20
N ALA A 67 -0.66 4.02 0.72
CA ALA A 67 -2.10 4.27 0.79
C ALA A 67 -2.44 5.34 1.84
N ILE A 68 -3.59 5.96 1.65
CA ILE A 68 -4.25 6.79 2.66
C ILE A 68 -5.65 6.27 2.91
N CYS A 69 -6.17 6.51 4.11
CA CYS A 69 -7.54 6.18 4.47
C CYS A 69 -8.04 7.15 5.53
N ASP A 70 -9.35 7.10 5.79
CA ASP A 70 -9.88 7.77 6.97
C ASP A 70 -9.36 7.08 8.25
N ARG A 71 -9.50 7.75 9.40
CA ARG A 71 -8.96 7.32 10.69
C ARG A 71 -9.36 5.90 11.09
N TYR A 72 -10.51 5.43 10.61
CA TYR A 72 -11.03 4.10 10.92
C TYR A 72 -10.76 3.08 9.81
N GLN A 73 -10.03 3.44 8.76
CA GLN A 73 -9.79 2.63 7.57
C GLN A 73 -11.10 2.13 6.93
N LEU A 74 -12.15 2.96 6.89
CA LEU A 74 -13.39 2.58 6.21
C LEU A 74 -13.19 2.65 4.71
N LEU A 75 -12.75 3.80 4.19
CA LEU A 75 -12.44 4.01 2.78
C LEU A 75 -10.94 4.16 2.60
N VAL A 76 -10.36 3.34 1.73
CA VAL A 76 -8.92 3.30 1.46
C VAL A 76 -8.66 3.65 0.01
N PHE A 77 -7.69 4.53 -0.20
CA PHE A 77 -7.14 4.86 -1.50
C PHE A 77 -5.67 4.44 -1.56
N ALA A 78 -5.28 3.72 -2.61
CA ALA A 78 -3.88 3.50 -2.95
C ALA A 78 -3.67 3.47 -4.46
N PRO A 79 -2.51 3.92 -4.96
CA PRO A 79 -2.09 3.55 -6.29
C PRO A 79 -1.67 2.08 -6.36
N ALA A 80 -1.91 1.46 -7.50
CA ALA A 80 -1.25 0.22 -7.90
C ALA A 80 -0.53 0.37 -9.23
N PHE A 81 0.47 -0.48 -9.44
CA PHE A 81 1.37 -0.38 -10.57
C PHE A 81 1.49 -1.70 -11.33
N TRP A 82 1.73 -1.62 -12.63
CA TRP A 82 2.05 -2.80 -13.43
C TRP A 82 3.00 -2.45 -14.56
N ASN A 83 4.14 -3.14 -14.62
CA ASN A 83 5.19 -2.94 -15.64
C ASN A 83 4.90 -3.70 -16.96
N GLY A 84 3.75 -4.37 -17.08
CA GLY A 84 3.40 -5.19 -18.25
C GLY A 84 4.05 -6.57 -18.28
N ARG A 85 4.88 -6.91 -17.28
CA ARG A 85 5.62 -8.17 -17.19
C ARG A 85 5.27 -8.96 -15.95
N ASP A 86 4.99 -8.28 -14.85
CA ASP A 86 4.66 -8.94 -13.59
C ASP A 86 3.39 -9.78 -13.73
N PRO A 87 3.33 -10.94 -13.07
CA PRO A 87 2.15 -11.80 -13.10
C PRO A 87 0.95 -11.18 -12.37
N ILE A 88 1.16 -10.10 -11.60
CA ILE A 88 0.14 -9.39 -10.82
C ILE A 88 0.39 -7.88 -10.76
N LEU A 89 -0.67 -7.15 -10.43
CA LEU A 89 -0.58 -5.75 -10.02
C LEU A 89 0.25 -5.62 -8.73
N LYS A 90 1.07 -4.57 -8.65
CA LYS A 90 1.70 -4.13 -7.41
C LYS A 90 0.77 -3.19 -6.68
N GLU A 91 -0.03 -3.78 -5.80
CA GLU A 91 -0.97 -3.09 -4.92
C GLU A 91 -0.45 -2.97 -3.47
N ARG A 92 0.48 -3.86 -3.07
CA ARG A 92 1.13 -3.93 -1.76
C ARG A 92 2.59 -4.35 -1.90
N TYR A 93 3.42 -4.04 -0.91
CA TYR A 93 4.82 -4.48 -0.95
C TYR A 93 4.93 -5.98 -0.70
N PHE A 94 5.71 -6.65 -1.54
CA PHE A 94 6.04 -8.06 -1.35
C PHE A 94 7.06 -8.26 -0.23
N GLY A 95 6.98 -9.41 0.41
CA GLY A 95 7.93 -9.85 1.42
C GLY A 95 7.91 -11.36 1.57
N VAL A 96 8.70 -11.86 2.51
CA VAL A 96 8.71 -13.25 2.95
C VAL A 96 8.11 -13.34 4.35
N GLY A 97 7.32 -14.38 4.61
CA GLY A 97 6.79 -14.66 5.94
C GLY A 97 7.87 -15.18 6.89
N ALA A 98 7.58 -15.25 8.19
CA ALA A 98 8.54 -15.77 9.18
C ALA A 98 9.09 -17.18 8.86
N PRO A 99 8.30 -18.14 8.34
CA PRO A 99 8.82 -19.45 7.93
C PRO A 99 9.65 -19.42 6.64
N GLU A 100 9.57 -18.34 5.88
CA GLU A 100 10.21 -18.21 4.57
C GLU A 100 11.54 -17.43 4.63
N GLY A 101 11.69 -16.53 5.60
CA GLY A 101 12.92 -15.78 5.83
C GLY A 101 13.88 -16.48 6.81
N ASN A 102 15.18 -16.33 6.57
CA ASN A 102 16.23 -16.86 7.43
C ASN A 102 16.35 -16.11 8.76
N HIS A 103 15.95 -14.83 8.81
CA HIS A 103 15.88 -14.00 10.03
C HIS A 103 14.45 -13.57 10.39
N GLY A 104 13.45 -14.26 9.82
CA GLY A 104 12.03 -14.02 10.07
C GLY A 104 11.35 -13.26 8.95
N GLU A 105 10.32 -12.50 9.31
CA GLU A 105 9.46 -11.79 8.37
C GLU A 105 10.19 -10.57 7.78
N ASP A 106 10.21 -10.43 6.45
CA ASP A 106 11.00 -9.38 5.81
C ASP A 106 10.39 -8.87 4.50
N VAL A 107 10.45 -7.56 4.26
CA VAL A 107 9.92 -6.90 3.06
C VAL A 107 11.00 -6.88 1.98
N LYS A 108 10.69 -7.40 0.80
CA LYS A 108 11.65 -7.56 -0.30
C LYS A 108 11.46 -6.49 -1.38
N GLU A 109 11.17 -5.27 -0.98
CA GLU A 109 10.87 -4.12 -1.86
C GLU A 109 11.65 -2.89 -1.39
N TYR A 110 11.96 -1.96 -2.31
CA TYR A 110 12.65 -0.72 -1.95
C TYR A 110 11.74 0.49 -2.06
N TYR A 111 11.47 1.10 -0.92
CA TYR A 111 10.63 2.28 -0.80
C TYR A 111 11.09 3.14 0.37
N TYR A 112 10.77 4.43 0.29
CA TYR A 112 11.24 5.42 1.26
C TYR A 112 10.13 6.42 1.55
N TYR A 113 9.75 6.53 2.82
CA TYR A 113 8.95 7.63 3.32
C TYR A 113 9.84 8.87 3.43
N VAL A 114 9.61 9.86 2.57
CA VAL A 114 10.49 11.02 2.41
C VAL A 114 10.06 12.18 3.30
N ASP A 115 8.75 12.42 3.39
CA ASP A 115 8.21 13.52 4.19
C ASP A 115 6.80 13.19 4.68
N ASN A 116 6.47 13.65 5.88
CA ASN A 116 5.13 13.59 6.44
C ASN A 116 4.99 14.63 7.56
N THR A 117 4.16 15.64 7.34
CA THR A 117 3.84 16.63 8.38
C THR A 117 3.03 16.02 9.53
N PRO A 118 3.10 16.52 10.77
CA PRO A 118 2.35 15.98 11.91
C PRO A 118 0.81 15.93 11.75
N THR A 119 0.26 16.74 10.86
CA THR A 119 -1.17 16.77 10.50
C THR A 119 -1.49 15.98 9.23
N HIS A 120 -0.49 15.33 8.62
CA HIS A 120 -0.58 14.67 7.31
C HIS A 120 -1.11 15.61 6.22
N SER A 121 -0.87 16.92 6.37
CA SER A 121 -1.24 17.92 5.37
C SER A 121 -0.37 17.86 4.12
N TYR A 122 0.83 17.31 4.26
CA TYR A 122 1.69 16.86 3.17
C TYR A 122 2.32 15.50 3.52
N MET A 123 2.36 14.60 2.54
CA MET A 123 2.98 13.27 2.64
C MET A 123 3.69 12.94 1.32
N LYS A 124 4.86 12.29 1.40
CA LYS A 124 5.66 11.89 0.25
C LYS A 124 6.33 10.54 0.45
N CYS A 125 6.16 9.66 -0.53
CA CYS A 125 6.85 8.37 -0.62
C CYS A 125 7.53 8.23 -1.99
N VAL A 126 8.67 7.54 -2.04
CA VAL A 126 9.27 7.05 -3.29
C VAL A 126 9.28 5.54 -3.26
N TYR A 127 8.73 4.90 -4.30
CA TYR A 127 8.79 3.46 -4.53
C TYR A 127 9.67 3.15 -5.74
N LYS A 128 10.59 2.19 -5.60
CA LYS A 128 11.47 1.72 -6.68
C LYS A 128 10.88 0.47 -7.31
N TYR A 129 10.26 0.64 -8.47
CA TYR A 129 9.57 -0.46 -9.15
C TYR A 129 10.35 -0.97 -10.37
N PRO A 130 10.80 -2.24 -10.40
CA PRO A 130 11.51 -2.79 -11.55
C PRO A 130 10.72 -2.79 -12.86
N GLN A 131 11.42 -2.59 -13.98
CA GLN A 131 10.84 -2.77 -15.32
C GLN A 131 10.77 -4.25 -15.75
N ARG A 132 11.57 -5.11 -15.10
CA ARG A 132 11.58 -6.56 -15.29
C ARG A 132 10.52 -7.21 -14.42
N GLU A 133 10.17 -8.45 -14.77
CA GLU A 133 9.32 -9.28 -13.91
C GLU A 133 9.93 -9.40 -12.51
N PHE A 134 9.13 -9.13 -11.50
CA PHE A 134 9.53 -9.18 -10.11
C PHE A 134 9.87 -10.62 -9.67
N PRO A 135 11.01 -10.88 -8.99
CA PRO A 135 11.58 -12.22 -8.83
C PRO A 135 11.02 -12.94 -7.59
N TYR A 136 9.69 -13.05 -7.51
CA TYR A 136 8.96 -13.61 -6.36
C TYR A 136 9.47 -14.98 -5.90
N ALA A 137 9.48 -15.96 -6.80
CA ALA A 137 9.87 -17.33 -6.48
C ALA A 137 11.33 -17.41 -5.99
N LYS A 138 12.23 -16.70 -6.68
CA LYS A 138 13.66 -16.65 -6.33
C LYS A 138 13.88 -16.09 -4.93
N LEU A 139 13.15 -15.03 -4.56
CA LEU A 139 13.23 -14.44 -3.22
C LEU A 139 12.78 -15.43 -2.14
N VAL A 140 11.67 -16.14 -2.35
CA VAL A 140 11.17 -17.13 -1.39
C VAL A 140 12.11 -18.34 -1.30
N GLU A 141 12.51 -18.91 -2.43
CA GLU A 141 13.33 -20.13 -2.49
C GLU A 141 14.71 -19.94 -1.86
N GLU A 142 15.39 -18.84 -2.16
CA GLU A 142 16.73 -18.58 -1.66
C GLU A 142 16.72 -18.20 -0.18
N ASN A 143 15.73 -17.43 0.30
CA ASN A 143 15.61 -17.13 1.73
C ASN A 143 15.29 -18.40 2.55
N ARG A 144 14.44 -19.31 2.05
CA ARG A 144 14.17 -20.62 2.71
C ARG A 144 15.40 -21.52 2.76
N ARG A 145 16.29 -21.42 1.76
CA ARG A 145 17.51 -22.24 1.68
C ARG A 145 18.57 -21.80 2.68
N ARG A 146 18.59 -20.51 3.04
CA ARG A 146 19.59 -19.90 3.92
C ARG A 146 19.30 -20.22 5.39
N GLY A 147 20.36 -20.47 6.15
CA GLY A 147 20.26 -20.66 7.59
C GLY A 147 20.37 -19.34 8.35
N GLY A 148 20.08 -19.34 9.65
CA GLY A 148 20.18 -18.14 10.49
C GLY A 148 21.60 -17.55 10.62
N HIS A 149 22.63 -18.25 10.14
CA HIS A 149 24.02 -17.75 10.07
C HIS A 149 24.35 -17.02 8.77
N ASP A 150 23.54 -17.17 7.74
CA ASP A 150 23.69 -16.48 6.46
C ASP A 150 23.05 -15.08 6.53
N LEU A 151 23.47 -14.18 5.63
CA LEU A 151 22.79 -12.91 5.41
C LEU A 151 21.45 -13.12 4.70
N GLU A 152 20.49 -12.24 4.95
CA GLU A 152 19.22 -12.19 4.22
C GLU A 152 19.47 -12.08 2.70
N TYR A 153 18.61 -12.71 1.90
CA TYR A 153 18.67 -12.57 0.45
C TYR A 153 17.73 -11.46 0.00
N GLU A 154 18.31 -10.37 -0.47
CA GLU A 154 17.62 -9.14 -0.78
C GLU A 154 17.23 -9.00 -2.25
N LEU A 155 16.28 -8.11 -2.55
CA LEU A 155 15.88 -7.83 -3.93
C LEU A 155 17.07 -7.35 -4.77
N MET A 156 18.01 -6.59 -4.22
CA MET A 156 19.26 -6.22 -4.90
C MET A 156 20.09 -7.44 -5.32
N ASP A 157 20.17 -8.47 -4.49
CA ASP A 157 20.97 -9.67 -4.77
C ASP A 157 20.41 -10.52 -5.92
N THR A 158 19.21 -10.19 -6.41
CA THR A 158 18.61 -10.84 -7.58
C THR A 158 19.23 -10.37 -8.89
N GLY A 159 19.92 -9.23 -8.88
CA GLY A 159 20.44 -8.53 -10.06
C GLY A 159 19.37 -7.73 -10.81
N ILE A 160 18.17 -7.58 -10.24
CA ILE A 160 17.06 -6.92 -10.95
C ILE A 160 17.33 -5.43 -11.23
N PHE A 161 18.22 -4.80 -10.45
CA PHE A 161 18.61 -3.39 -10.60
C PHE A 161 19.94 -3.16 -11.33
N ASP A 162 20.67 -4.22 -11.73
CA ASP A 162 22.05 -4.12 -12.25
C ASP A 162 22.19 -3.24 -13.50
N ASP A 163 21.11 -3.11 -14.28
CA ASP A 163 21.07 -2.35 -15.53
C ASP A 163 20.38 -0.97 -15.39
N ASP A 164 20.12 -0.51 -14.17
CA ASP A 164 19.36 0.72 -13.86
C ASP A 164 17.95 0.75 -14.50
N ARG A 165 17.35 -0.43 -14.72
CA ARG A 165 16.03 -0.59 -15.36
C ARG A 165 14.89 -0.66 -14.35
N TYR A 166 14.58 0.47 -13.76
CA TYR A 166 13.47 0.63 -12.83
C TYR A 166 12.79 1.99 -12.99
N PHE A 167 11.66 2.16 -12.32
CA PHE A 167 10.98 3.43 -12.14
C PHE A 167 11.20 3.92 -10.71
N ASP A 168 11.59 5.18 -10.54
CA ASP A 168 11.30 5.88 -9.29
C ASP A 168 9.89 6.43 -9.39
N ILE A 169 8.98 5.91 -8.56
CA ILE A 169 7.60 6.35 -8.50
C ILE A 169 7.44 7.20 -7.24
N VAL A 170 7.27 8.50 -7.42
CA VAL A 170 7.04 9.47 -6.36
C VAL A 170 5.55 9.63 -6.16
N ILE A 171 5.06 9.31 -4.97
CA ILE A 171 3.64 9.46 -4.58
C ILE A 171 3.55 10.56 -3.54
N GLU A 172 2.77 11.60 -3.86
CA GLU A 172 2.57 12.75 -3.00
C GLU A 172 1.07 13.01 -2.74
N TYR A 173 0.78 13.37 -1.50
CA TYR A 173 -0.53 13.82 -1.07
C TYR A 173 -0.39 15.19 -0.45
N ALA A 174 -1.27 16.11 -0.84
CA ALA A 174 -1.36 17.45 -0.27
C ALA A 174 -2.81 17.79 0.05
N LYS A 175 -3.06 18.28 1.25
CA LYS A 175 -4.39 18.67 1.71
C LYS A 175 -4.61 20.16 1.53
N VAL A 176 -5.61 20.51 0.73
CA VAL A 176 -6.13 21.89 0.64
C VAL A 176 -6.95 22.19 1.89
N THR A 177 -7.80 21.23 2.29
CA THR A 177 -8.59 21.22 3.52
C THR A 177 -8.54 19.82 4.13
N PRO A 178 -9.08 19.60 5.34
CA PRO A 178 -9.21 18.25 5.92
C PRO A 178 -9.86 17.18 5.01
N GLU A 179 -10.74 17.56 4.10
CA GLU A 179 -11.50 16.64 3.22
C GLU A 179 -11.13 16.78 1.72
N ASP A 180 -10.24 17.72 1.39
CA ASP A 180 -9.84 17.99 0.01
C ASP A 180 -8.36 17.65 -0.16
N ILE A 181 -8.11 16.52 -0.82
CA ILE A 181 -6.79 15.90 -0.95
C ILE A 181 -6.43 15.84 -2.43
N VAL A 182 -5.32 16.47 -2.77
CA VAL A 182 -4.71 16.41 -4.10
C VAL A 182 -3.62 15.35 -4.09
N ILE A 183 -3.61 14.53 -5.13
CA ILE A 183 -2.69 13.40 -5.28
C ILE A 183 -1.83 13.64 -6.51
N ARG A 184 -0.51 13.51 -6.37
CA ARG A 184 0.43 13.59 -7.48
C ARG A 184 1.26 12.33 -7.52
N ILE A 185 1.25 11.66 -8.68
CA ILE A 185 2.08 10.48 -8.96
C ILE A 185 3.01 10.85 -10.10
N GLU A 186 4.31 10.83 -9.84
CA GLU A 186 5.36 11.11 -10.81
C GLU A 186 6.23 9.86 -10.97
N ALA A 187 6.24 9.28 -12.17
CA ALA A 187 7.04 8.10 -12.48
C ALA A 187 8.22 8.48 -13.36
N ILE A 188 9.44 8.29 -12.86
CA ILE A 188 10.69 8.57 -13.54
C ILE A 188 11.28 7.25 -14.02
N ASN A 189 11.28 7.04 -15.34
CA ASN A 189 12.00 5.93 -15.95
C ASN A 189 13.51 6.16 -15.80
N ARG A 190 14.19 5.33 -15.01
CA ARG A 190 15.65 5.38 -14.82
C ARG A 190 16.42 4.63 -15.91
N GLY A 191 15.73 3.74 -16.62
CA GLY A 191 16.29 2.99 -17.74
C GLY A 191 16.50 3.86 -18.98
N ARG A 192 17.40 3.41 -19.85
CA ARG A 192 17.75 4.12 -21.09
C ARG A 192 16.67 4.03 -22.17
N GLU A 193 15.86 2.98 -22.13
CA GLU A 193 14.81 2.69 -23.12
C GLU A 193 13.41 3.03 -22.58
N PRO A 194 12.46 3.44 -23.43
CA PRO A 194 11.06 3.52 -23.04
C PRO A 194 10.54 2.18 -22.49
N ALA A 195 9.82 2.25 -21.38
CA ALA A 195 9.23 1.08 -20.72
C ALA A 195 7.78 1.38 -20.34
N ALA A 196 6.91 0.37 -20.45
CA ALA A 196 5.51 0.49 -20.08
C ALA A 196 5.36 0.51 -18.56
N LEU A 197 4.52 1.42 -18.07
CA LEU A 197 4.07 1.47 -16.70
C LEU A 197 2.58 1.84 -16.70
N HIS A 198 1.77 0.96 -16.13
CA HIS A 198 0.37 1.22 -15.85
C HIS A 198 0.26 1.71 -14.42
N VAL A 199 -0.49 2.80 -14.22
CA VAL A 199 -0.80 3.38 -12.90
C VAL A 199 -2.31 3.31 -12.71
N LEU A 200 -2.75 2.64 -11.66
CA LEU A 200 -4.16 2.42 -11.36
C LEU A 200 -4.50 3.06 -10.01
N PRO A 201 -5.35 4.10 -9.95
CA PRO A 201 -5.87 4.58 -8.68
C PRO A 201 -6.95 3.61 -8.18
N HIS A 202 -6.69 2.91 -7.07
CA HIS A 202 -7.65 2.04 -6.42
C HIS A 202 -8.33 2.72 -5.25
N LEU A 203 -9.61 2.43 -5.10
CA LEU A 203 -10.46 2.89 -4.02
C LEU A 203 -11.32 1.70 -3.57
N TRP A 204 -11.30 1.37 -2.28
CA TRP A 204 -12.05 0.23 -1.75
C TRP A 204 -12.43 0.44 -0.28
N PHE A 205 -13.38 -0.35 0.19
CA PHE A 205 -13.81 -0.34 1.58
C PHE A 205 -13.24 -1.54 2.34
N ARG A 206 -12.82 -1.31 3.60
CA ARG A 206 -12.47 -2.41 4.50
C ARG A 206 -13.71 -3.21 4.85
N ASN A 207 -13.58 -4.53 4.93
CA ASN A 207 -14.70 -5.42 5.18
C ASN A 207 -15.20 -5.36 6.63
N THR A 208 -16.10 -4.41 6.91
CA THR A 208 -16.81 -4.26 8.18
C THR A 208 -18.24 -4.83 8.15
N TRP A 209 -18.79 -5.11 6.97
CA TRP A 209 -20.20 -5.49 6.79
C TRP A 209 -20.45 -6.99 6.86
N SER A 210 -19.50 -7.85 6.47
CA SER A 210 -19.77 -9.29 6.30
C SER A 210 -19.67 -10.13 7.57
N TRP A 211 -19.23 -9.56 8.70
CA TRP A 211 -18.80 -10.33 9.88
C TRP A 211 -19.76 -10.27 11.08
N GLY A 212 -20.88 -9.55 10.97
CA GLY A 212 -21.93 -9.51 12.00
C GLY A 212 -22.78 -10.78 12.02
N ARG A 213 -23.58 -10.99 13.10
CA ARG A 213 -24.59 -12.08 13.14
C ARG A 213 -25.57 -12.00 11.98
N THR A 214 -25.87 -10.79 11.55
CA THR A 214 -26.56 -10.47 10.31
C THR A 214 -25.63 -9.56 9.52
N PRO A 215 -25.26 -9.92 8.28
CA PRO A 215 -24.46 -9.04 7.43
C PRO A 215 -25.12 -7.68 7.27
N GLY A 216 -24.32 -6.63 7.35
CA GLY A 216 -24.74 -5.29 6.99
C GLY A 216 -24.89 -5.14 5.47
N PRO A 217 -25.48 -4.03 5.01
CA PRO A 217 -25.40 -3.64 3.60
C PRO A 217 -23.94 -3.55 3.13
N GLU A 218 -23.71 -3.90 1.87
CA GLU A 218 -22.39 -3.74 1.25
C GLU A 218 -22.21 -2.29 0.79
N PRO A 219 -21.04 -1.69 1.04
CA PRO A 219 -20.75 -0.34 0.60
C PRO A 219 -20.64 -0.30 -0.92
N LYS A 220 -20.86 0.88 -1.50
CA LYS A 220 -20.94 1.07 -2.94
C LYS A 220 -19.91 2.08 -3.42
N ILE A 221 -19.28 1.76 -4.55
CA ILE A 221 -18.48 2.69 -5.33
C ILE A 221 -19.08 2.70 -6.73
N ALA A 222 -19.55 3.86 -7.18
CA ALA A 222 -20.22 4.02 -8.46
C ALA A 222 -19.66 5.22 -9.23
N PRO A 223 -19.74 5.22 -10.58
CA PRO A 223 -19.45 6.42 -11.37
C PRO A 223 -20.28 7.61 -10.89
N GLY A 224 -19.62 8.73 -10.65
CA GLY A 224 -20.24 9.99 -10.32
C GLY A 224 -20.48 10.87 -11.56
N PRO A 225 -20.77 12.17 -11.35
CA PRO A 225 -20.81 13.14 -12.43
C PRO A 225 -19.50 13.15 -13.24
N VAL A 226 -19.60 13.15 -14.57
CA VAL A 226 -18.44 13.25 -15.47
C VAL A 226 -18.41 14.63 -16.09
N GLY A 227 -17.24 15.24 -16.14
CA GLY A 227 -17.00 16.52 -16.79
C GLY A 227 -15.97 16.43 -17.90
N PRO A 228 -15.78 17.51 -18.68
CA PRO A 228 -14.80 17.54 -19.77
C PRO A 228 -13.35 17.29 -19.33
N SER A 229 -13.04 17.58 -18.06
CA SER A 229 -11.69 17.49 -17.49
C SER A 229 -11.57 16.51 -16.34
N PHE A 230 -12.65 15.78 -15.99
CA PHE A 230 -12.61 14.87 -14.85
C PHE A 230 -13.59 13.70 -14.99
N LEU A 231 -13.17 12.57 -14.44
CA LEU A 231 -14.03 11.47 -14.04
C LEU A 231 -14.18 11.53 -12.53
N SER A 232 -15.33 11.14 -12.00
CA SER A 232 -15.54 11.05 -10.56
C SER A 232 -16.15 9.72 -10.17
N LEU A 233 -15.93 9.35 -8.92
CA LEU A 233 -16.57 8.24 -8.24
C LEU A 233 -17.36 8.80 -7.05
N VAL A 234 -18.51 8.20 -6.77
CA VAL A 234 -19.29 8.45 -5.56
C VAL A 234 -19.24 7.19 -4.71
N THR A 235 -18.94 7.38 -3.44
CA THR A 235 -18.83 6.30 -2.46
C THR A 235 -19.91 6.42 -1.41
N ASP A 236 -20.48 5.30 -1.02
CA ASP A 236 -21.53 5.20 0.00
C ASP A 236 -21.17 4.05 0.94
N ASP A 237 -20.93 4.37 2.22
CA ASP A 237 -20.57 3.43 3.27
C ASP A 237 -21.78 2.85 4.02
N SER A 238 -22.99 3.08 3.48
CA SER A 238 -24.27 2.69 4.08
C SER A 238 -24.47 1.22 4.35
#